data_AF-A0A925I2I9-F1
#
_entry.id   AF-A0A925I2I9-F1
#
_cell.length_a   1.000
_cell.length_b   1.000
_cell.length_c   1.000
_cell.angle_alpha   90.00
_cell.angle_beta   90.00
_cell.angle_gamma   90.00
#
_symmetry.space_group_name_H-M   'P 1'
#
loop_
_entity.id
_entity.type
_entity.pdbx_description
1 polymer ?
#
loop_
_entity_poly.entity_id
_entity_poly.type
_entity_poly.pdbx_seq_one_letter_code
_entity_poly.pdbx_strand_id
1 'polypeptide(L)'
;MKALALKTILYSLTHVLRLTAARNPGMSAFMRRRNCVAQIRLRDGSVARHYVFQGGRLTSRNGPHPKPDVTMTFRDLATALTFMVPPVKQADVVHAAKTFKVVVDGRDELVVWFMQLLNMIQTAGLPAGRKMPDGTTRYTHNTNGGPLFVFVKDGRIVRTTPIDLDADDAPSWTLRARGRSFTPRRQATVSAHALSLKSLVYSERRLLYPMKRVDFDVNGERNIQNRGISEYVRIGWDEALDIVSAEIKRMKRQYGPGAMAIYQSSHHSWGNVGYYLSSLMRFGNLIGFTRVHPNPDSWEGWYWGAMHHYGNSLRVGIPGPYGIAEDCLKHAELVVYWSSDPEKTSGAYAGSEGTERRLWAKDLGIESVHIDPVFNATAQLLGGKWIAPRPATDPAMAQAIMYVWVQESLYDKEYVRTRTTGFDEWHDYLLGKEDGVAKTPEWQEPETGVPAATVRALARLWGTRKTHLVPGGAGGLG
;
A
#
# COMPACT_ATOMS: atom_id res chain seq x y z
N MET A 1 -16.32 -39.96 -26.16
CA MET A 1 -16.54 -38.52 -26.48
C MET A 1 -15.63 -37.56 -25.70
N LYS A 2 -15.57 -37.59 -24.36
CA LYS A 2 -14.77 -36.63 -23.57
C LYS A 2 -13.26 -36.63 -23.87
N ALA A 3 -12.64 -37.80 -24.08
CA ALA A 3 -11.21 -37.89 -24.42
C ALA A 3 -10.88 -37.31 -25.80
N LEU A 4 -11.80 -37.48 -26.77
CA LEU A 4 -11.70 -36.84 -28.08
C LEU A 4 -11.78 -35.31 -27.95
N ALA A 5 -12.71 -34.81 -27.12
CA ALA A 5 -12.80 -33.38 -26.84
C ALA A 5 -11.49 -32.81 -26.27
N LEU A 6 -10.86 -33.48 -25.31
CA LEU A 6 -9.56 -33.06 -24.78
C LEU A 6 -8.46 -33.07 -25.87
N LYS A 7 -8.37 -34.13 -26.69
CA LYS A 7 -7.42 -34.20 -27.82
C LYS A 7 -7.64 -33.04 -28.80
N THR A 8 -8.89 -32.71 -29.12
CA THR A 8 -9.26 -31.59 -30.00
C THR A 8 -8.90 -30.24 -29.37
N ILE A 9 -9.12 -30.04 -28.07
CA ILE A 9 -8.74 -28.82 -27.35
C ILE A 9 -7.22 -28.61 -27.41
N LEU A 10 -6.44 -29.64 -27.08
CA LEU A 10 -4.98 -29.57 -27.12
C LEU A 10 -4.46 -29.30 -28.54
N TYR A 11 -5.07 -29.90 -29.57
CA TYR A 11 -4.73 -29.57 -30.95
C TYR A 11 -5.06 -28.11 -31.29
N SER A 12 -6.26 -27.65 -30.91
CA SER A 12 -6.75 -26.30 -31.17
C SER A 12 -5.91 -25.23 -30.47
N LEU A 13 -5.36 -25.52 -29.29
CA LEU A 13 -4.49 -24.62 -28.54
C LEU A 13 -3.32 -24.10 -29.38
N THR A 14 -2.79 -24.91 -30.30
CA THR A 14 -1.71 -24.49 -31.23
C THR A 14 -2.16 -23.34 -32.12
N HIS A 15 -3.38 -23.44 -32.65
CA HIS A 15 -3.97 -22.45 -33.55
C HIS A 15 -4.36 -21.21 -32.77
N VAL A 16 -4.95 -21.38 -31.59
CA VAL A 16 -5.27 -20.27 -30.67
C VAL A 16 -4.02 -19.48 -30.33
N LEU A 17 -2.95 -20.13 -29.87
CA LEU A 17 -1.68 -19.46 -29.54
C LEU A 17 -1.11 -18.70 -30.74
N ARG A 18 -1.08 -19.31 -31.94
CA ARG A 18 -0.59 -18.66 -33.16
C ARG A 18 -1.45 -17.45 -33.56
N LEU A 19 -2.77 -17.60 -33.57
CA LEU A 19 -3.71 -16.54 -33.95
C LEU A 19 -3.63 -15.38 -32.96
N THR A 20 -3.61 -15.66 -31.66
CA THR A 20 -3.50 -14.63 -30.62
C THR A 20 -2.16 -13.92 -30.69
N ALA A 21 -1.05 -14.64 -30.89
CA ALA A 21 0.26 -14.02 -31.06
C ALA A 21 0.39 -13.18 -32.35
N ALA A 22 -0.27 -13.60 -33.45
CA ALA A 22 -0.32 -12.82 -34.68
C ALA A 22 -1.10 -11.51 -34.51
N ARG A 23 -2.16 -11.52 -33.70
CA ARG A 23 -3.01 -10.34 -33.42
C ARG A 23 -2.49 -9.45 -32.30
N ASN A 24 -1.65 -9.98 -31.41
CA ASN A 24 -1.13 -9.26 -30.25
C ASN A 24 0.41 -9.22 -30.26
N PRO A 25 1.03 -8.08 -30.63
CA PRO A 25 2.49 -7.93 -30.67
C PRO A 25 3.19 -8.23 -29.35
N GLY A 26 2.53 -7.93 -28.22
CA GLY A 26 3.07 -8.21 -26.87
C GLY A 26 3.20 -9.70 -26.61
N MET A 27 2.18 -10.50 -26.97
CA MET A 27 2.25 -11.96 -26.90
C MET A 27 3.30 -12.52 -27.87
N SER A 28 3.40 -11.99 -29.08
CA SER A 28 4.43 -12.35 -30.05
C SER A 28 5.85 -12.14 -29.49
N ALA A 29 6.09 -10.98 -28.87
CA ALA A 29 7.36 -10.66 -28.22
C ALA A 29 7.63 -11.57 -27.01
N PHE A 30 6.60 -11.88 -26.21
CA PHE A 30 6.71 -12.78 -25.07
C PHE A 30 7.07 -14.21 -25.49
N MET A 31 6.47 -14.70 -26.57
CA MET A 31 6.79 -16.03 -27.13
C MET A 31 8.22 -16.14 -27.63
N ARG A 32 8.82 -15.07 -28.14
CA ARG A 32 10.22 -15.06 -28.61
C ARG A 32 11.26 -15.17 -27.49
N ARG A 33 10.88 -14.93 -26.23
CA ARG A 33 11.83 -14.88 -25.09
C ARG A 33 12.45 -16.23 -24.73
N ARG A 34 11.80 -17.34 -25.08
CA ARG A 34 12.23 -18.69 -24.69
C ARG A 34 12.04 -19.67 -25.85
N ASN A 35 12.99 -20.61 -25.95
CA ASN A 35 12.86 -21.81 -26.75
C ASN A 35 12.68 -22.98 -25.79
N CYS A 36 11.64 -23.79 -25.97
CA CYS A 36 11.40 -24.96 -25.13
C CYS A 36 10.40 -25.94 -25.77
N VAL A 37 10.38 -27.15 -25.24
CA VAL A 37 9.35 -28.16 -25.50
C VAL A 37 8.44 -28.24 -24.28
N ALA A 38 7.21 -27.75 -24.41
CA ALA A 38 6.18 -27.89 -23.38
C ALA A 38 5.24 -29.06 -23.71
N GLN A 39 4.76 -29.76 -22.70
CA GLN A 39 3.89 -30.91 -22.85
C GLN A 39 2.67 -30.78 -21.93
N ILE A 40 1.50 -31.13 -22.44
CA ILE A 40 0.30 -31.31 -21.62
C ILE A 40 -0.16 -32.76 -21.75
N ARG A 41 -0.37 -33.44 -20.62
CA ARG A 41 -0.77 -34.85 -20.57
C ARG A 41 -1.75 -35.17 -19.45
N LEU A 42 -2.43 -36.31 -19.60
CA LEU A 42 -3.06 -37.01 -18.49
C LEU A 42 -2.02 -37.89 -17.77
N ARG A 43 -2.21 -38.07 -16.46
CA ARG A 43 -1.32 -38.88 -15.61
C ARG A 43 -1.25 -40.33 -16.10
N ASP A 44 -2.38 -40.89 -16.49
CA ASP A 44 -2.52 -42.25 -17.06
C ASP A 44 -1.89 -42.43 -18.45
N GLY A 45 -1.40 -41.37 -19.08
CA GLY A 45 -0.77 -41.41 -20.40
C GLY A 45 -1.75 -41.56 -21.58
N SER A 46 -3.06 -41.65 -21.33
CA SER A 46 -4.08 -41.87 -22.36
C SER A 46 -4.21 -40.72 -23.36
N VAL A 47 -3.85 -39.50 -22.95
CA VAL A 47 -3.81 -38.30 -23.78
C VAL A 47 -2.54 -37.51 -23.48
N ALA A 48 -1.79 -37.17 -24.53
CA ALA A 48 -0.66 -36.26 -24.47
C ALA A 48 -0.50 -35.50 -25.79
N ARG A 49 -0.06 -34.25 -25.71
CA ARG A 49 0.42 -33.45 -26.85
C ARG A 49 1.56 -32.58 -26.37
N HIS A 50 2.57 -32.43 -27.22
CA HIS A 50 3.69 -31.54 -26.96
C HIS A 50 3.76 -30.41 -27.99
N TYR A 51 4.36 -29.31 -27.56
CA TYR A 51 4.45 -28.03 -28.23
C TYR A 51 5.92 -27.60 -28.26
N VAL A 52 6.44 -27.34 -29.45
CA VAL A 52 7.83 -26.91 -29.64
C VAL A 52 7.82 -25.43 -29.98
N PHE A 53 8.46 -24.64 -29.12
CA PHE A 53 8.65 -23.21 -29.27
C PHE A 53 10.10 -22.94 -29.67
N GLN A 54 10.30 -22.28 -30.82
CA GLN A 54 11.62 -21.95 -31.33
C GLN A 54 11.61 -20.62 -32.09
N GLY A 55 12.34 -19.62 -31.60
CA GLY A 55 12.42 -18.30 -32.23
C GLY A 55 11.06 -17.63 -32.38
N GLY A 56 10.13 -17.87 -31.45
CA GLY A 56 8.73 -17.41 -31.53
C GLY A 56 7.82 -18.21 -32.46
N ARG A 57 8.33 -19.21 -33.18
CA ARG A 57 7.50 -20.17 -33.93
C ARG A 57 7.02 -21.27 -32.99
N LEU A 58 5.78 -21.69 -33.19
CA LEU A 58 5.13 -22.75 -32.42
C LEU A 58 4.74 -23.89 -33.36
N THR A 59 5.11 -25.13 -33.06
CA THR A 59 4.58 -26.35 -33.68
C THR A 59 4.10 -27.32 -32.61
N SER A 60 3.25 -28.28 -32.96
CA SER A 60 2.80 -29.30 -32.00
C SER A 60 2.60 -30.66 -32.66
N ARG A 61 2.80 -31.74 -31.90
CA ARG A 61 2.59 -33.12 -32.36
C ARG A 61 1.80 -33.91 -31.33
N ASN A 62 0.99 -34.86 -31.82
CA ASN A 62 0.26 -35.77 -30.95
C ASN A 62 1.23 -36.72 -30.22
N GLY A 63 0.90 -37.07 -28.98
CA GLY A 63 1.71 -37.96 -28.14
C GLY A 63 2.76 -37.24 -27.30
N PRO A 64 3.42 -37.97 -26.39
CA PRO A 64 4.43 -37.41 -25.51
C PRO A 64 5.75 -37.13 -26.25
N HIS A 65 6.53 -36.17 -25.73
CA HIS A 65 7.91 -35.93 -26.11
C HIS A 65 8.85 -36.71 -25.17
N PRO A 66 9.96 -37.30 -25.64
CA PRO A 66 10.88 -38.07 -24.80
C PRO A 66 11.61 -37.21 -23.75
N LYS A 67 11.83 -35.92 -24.05
CA LYS A 67 12.53 -34.96 -23.16
C LYS A 67 11.83 -33.61 -23.18
N PRO A 68 10.67 -33.43 -22.52
CA PRO A 68 10.01 -32.13 -22.42
C PRO A 68 10.75 -31.26 -21.40
N ASP A 69 10.86 -29.96 -21.68
CA ASP A 69 11.41 -28.98 -20.72
C ASP A 69 10.39 -28.58 -19.65
N VAL A 70 9.10 -28.64 -20.00
CA VAL A 70 7.95 -28.37 -19.13
C VAL A 70 6.87 -29.41 -19.36
N THR A 71 6.32 -30.01 -18.30
CA THR A 71 5.19 -30.93 -18.38
C THR A 71 4.08 -30.50 -17.43
N MET A 72 2.91 -30.18 -17.98
CA MET A 72 1.67 -30.01 -17.26
C MET A 72 0.90 -31.33 -17.26
N THR A 73 0.78 -31.94 -16.08
CA THR A 73 0.10 -33.23 -15.88
C THR A 73 -1.21 -33.02 -15.14
N PHE A 74 -2.31 -33.41 -15.77
CA PHE A 74 -3.62 -33.49 -15.13
C PHE A 74 -3.84 -34.90 -14.56
N ARG A 75 -4.41 -34.97 -13.35
CA ARG A 75 -4.73 -36.24 -12.67
C ARG A 75 -5.68 -37.10 -13.51
N ASP A 76 -6.72 -36.48 -14.06
CA ASP A 76 -7.78 -37.14 -14.80
C ASP A 76 -8.39 -36.21 -15.86
N LEU A 77 -9.17 -36.82 -16.75
CA LEU A 77 -9.84 -36.14 -17.86
C LEU A 77 -10.84 -35.07 -17.40
N ALA A 78 -11.55 -35.31 -16.29
CA ALA A 78 -12.53 -34.37 -15.78
C ALA A 78 -11.84 -33.06 -15.35
N THR A 79 -10.74 -33.17 -14.60
CA THR A 79 -9.91 -32.04 -14.18
C THR A 79 -9.37 -31.27 -15.39
N ALA A 80 -8.84 -31.97 -16.40
CA ALA A 80 -8.31 -31.33 -17.61
C ALA A 80 -9.38 -30.52 -18.37
N LEU A 81 -10.61 -31.04 -18.45
CA LEU A 81 -11.72 -30.34 -19.11
C LEU A 81 -12.19 -29.12 -18.30
N THR A 82 -12.23 -29.19 -16.97
CA THR A 82 -12.53 -28.01 -16.11
C THR A 82 -11.55 -26.86 -16.33
N PHE A 83 -10.28 -27.15 -16.64
CA PHE A 83 -9.26 -26.13 -16.87
C PHE A 83 -9.30 -25.51 -18.26
N MET A 84 -9.68 -26.28 -19.28
CA MET A 84 -9.43 -25.91 -20.67
C MET A 84 -10.70 -25.64 -21.48
N VAL A 85 -11.89 -25.87 -20.91
CA VAL A 85 -13.18 -25.53 -21.54
C VAL A 85 -13.73 -24.24 -20.94
N PRO A 86 -13.89 -23.16 -21.72
CA PRO A 86 -14.56 -21.94 -21.26
C PRO A 86 -16.06 -22.15 -20.98
N PRO A 87 -16.68 -21.39 -20.05
CA PRO A 87 -16.04 -20.42 -19.15
C PRO A 87 -15.31 -21.12 -18.00
N VAL A 88 -14.04 -20.77 -17.80
CA VAL A 88 -13.23 -21.34 -16.73
C VAL A 88 -13.55 -20.64 -15.41
N LYS A 89 -14.01 -21.41 -14.41
CA LYS A 89 -14.21 -20.91 -13.05
C LYS A 89 -12.88 -20.91 -12.30
N GLN A 90 -12.36 -19.72 -11.98
CA GLN A 90 -11.05 -19.59 -11.32
C GLN A 90 -10.98 -20.26 -9.96
N ALA A 91 -12.08 -20.31 -9.21
CA ALA A 91 -12.15 -21.05 -7.95
C ALA A 91 -11.82 -22.55 -8.13
N ASP A 92 -12.31 -23.17 -9.20
CA ASP A 92 -12.08 -24.58 -9.49
C ASP A 92 -10.63 -24.84 -9.92
N VAL A 93 -10.06 -23.92 -10.72
CA VAL A 93 -8.64 -23.94 -11.11
C VAL A 93 -7.74 -23.89 -9.88
N VAL A 94 -7.99 -22.95 -8.97
CA VAL A 94 -7.23 -22.79 -7.73
C VAL A 94 -7.39 -24.02 -6.84
N HIS A 95 -8.60 -24.54 -6.68
CA HIS A 95 -8.86 -25.74 -5.88
C HIS A 95 -8.12 -26.98 -6.41
N ALA A 96 -8.14 -27.19 -7.73
CA ALA A 96 -7.43 -28.30 -8.35
C ALA A 96 -5.90 -28.18 -8.25
N ALA A 97 -5.35 -26.97 -8.35
CA ALA A 97 -3.92 -26.74 -8.12
C ALA A 97 -3.55 -27.03 -6.66
N LYS A 98 -4.33 -26.54 -5.69
CA LYS A 98 -4.12 -26.78 -4.24
C LYS A 98 -4.26 -28.25 -3.85
N THR A 99 -5.09 -29.02 -4.56
CA THR A 99 -5.31 -30.45 -4.32
C THR A 99 -4.45 -31.36 -5.21
N PHE A 100 -3.43 -30.78 -5.86
CA PHE A 100 -2.47 -31.50 -6.73
C PHE A 100 -3.15 -32.33 -7.84
N LYS A 101 -4.33 -31.90 -8.29
CA LYS A 101 -5.02 -32.50 -9.45
C LYS A 101 -4.41 -32.02 -10.77
N VAL A 102 -3.62 -30.96 -10.73
CA VAL A 102 -2.73 -30.51 -11.79
C VAL A 102 -1.35 -30.25 -11.20
N VAL A 103 -0.31 -30.74 -11.87
CA VAL A 103 1.09 -30.50 -11.51
C VAL A 103 1.82 -30.00 -12.74
N VAL A 104 2.70 -29.02 -12.58
CA VAL A 104 3.54 -28.51 -13.67
C VAL A 104 4.99 -28.64 -13.26
N ASP A 105 5.70 -29.54 -13.93
CA ASP A 105 7.08 -29.88 -13.65
C ASP A 105 8.01 -29.35 -14.75
N GLY A 106 9.22 -28.95 -14.42
CA GLY A 106 10.21 -28.44 -15.37
C GLY A 106 11.15 -27.44 -14.73
N ARG A 107 11.97 -26.77 -15.57
CA ARG A 107 12.75 -25.61 -15.11
C ARG A 107 11.81 -24.46 -14.73
N ASP A 108 11.93 -23.92 -13.53
CA ASP A 108 11.02 -22.90 -12.97
C ASP A 108 10.75 -21.73 -13.93
N GLU A 109 11.79 -21.19 -14.57
CA GLU A 109 11.67 -20.08 -15.50
C GLU A 109 10.86 -20.43 -16.76
N LEU A 110 10.90 -21.69 -17.19
CA LEU A 110 10.13 -22.19 -18.33
C LEU A 110 8.70 -22.54 -17.91
N VAL A 111 8.50 -23.09 -16.71
CA VAL A 111 7.19 -23.34 -16.11
C VAL A 111 6.42 -22.01 -15.99
N VAL A 112 7.03 -21.00 -15.37
CA VAL A 112 6.41 -19.67 -15.21
C VAL A 112 6.12 -19.04 -16.56
N TRP A 113 7.08 -19.08 -17.50
CA TRP A 113 6.88 -18.55 -18.84
C TRP A 113 5.71 -19.24 -19.57
N PHE A 114 5.64 -20.58 -19.53
CA PHE A 114 4.60 -21.34 -20.21
C PHE A 114 3.23 -21.06 -19.60
N MET A 115 3.12 -21.04 -18.27
CA MET A 115 1.87 -20.72 -17.58
C MET A 115 1.41 -19.28 -17.87
N GLN A 116 2.32 -18.32 -17.88
CA GLN A 116 2.02 -16.94 -18.29
C GLN A 116 1.52 -16.87 -19.75
N LEU A 117 2.16 -17.61 -20.66
CA LEU A 117 1.72 -17.69 -22.06
C LEU A 117 0.28 -18.20 -22.18
N LEU A 118 -0.09 -19.23 -21.42
CA LEU A 118 -1.47 -19.74 -21.38
C LEU A 118 -2.44 -18.71 -20.82
N ASN A 119 -2.07 -17.99 -19.76
CA ASN A 119 -2.90 -16.92 -19.20
C ASN A 119 -3.11 -15.77 -20.19
N MET A 120 -2.10 -15.42 -20.99
CA MET A 120 -2.20 -14.36 -22.00
C MET A 120 -3.28 -14.66 -23.04
N ILE A 121 -3.61 -15.93 -23.33
CA ILE A 121 -4.70 -16.28 -24.25
C ILE A 121 -6.03 -15.69 -23.76
N GLN A 122 -6.25 -15.68 -22.44
CA GLN A 122 -7.50 -15.22 -21.84
C GLN A 122 -7.63 -13.68 -21.85
N THR A 123 -6.51 -12.96 -21.94
CA THR A 123 -6.49 -11.49 -21.76
C THR A 123 -6.01 -10.73 -23.00
N ALA A 124 -5.34 -11.36 -23.95
CA ALA A 124 -4.71 -10.68 -25.09
C ALA A 124 -5.69 -9.98 -26.05
N GLY A 125 -6.97 -10.39 -26.04
CA GLY A 125 -8.05 -9.72 -26.80
C GLY A 125 -8.79 -8.65 -26.01
N LEU A 126 -8.54 -8.52 -24.70
CA LEU A 126 -9.21 -7.50 -23.88
C LEU A 126 -8.52 -6.15 -24.12
N PRO A 127 -9.27 -5.11 -24.53
CA PRO A 127 -8.70 -3.79 -24.67
C PRO A 127 -8.23 -3.30 -23.30
N ALA A 128 -6.92 -3.06 -23.17
CA ALA A 128 -6.39 -2.36 -22.01
C ALA A 128 -6.62 -0.86 -22.21
N GLY A 129 -7.41 -0.26 -21.31
CA GLY A 129 -7.74 1.16 -21.35
C GLY A 129 -8.85 1.54 -22.36
N ARG A 130 -9.28 2.80 -22.30
CA ARG A 130 -10.36 3.38 -23.10
C ARG A 130 -9.79 4.36 -24.12
N LYS A 131 -10.14 4.21 -25.39
CA LYS A 131 -9.76 5.19 -26.43
C LYS A 131 -10.51 6.51 -26.21
N MET A 132 -9.80 7.62 -26.33
CA MET A 132 -10.32 8.96 -26.13
C MET A 132 -10.42 9.71 -27.48
N PRO A 133 -11.31 10.72 -27.60
CA PRO A 133 -11.47 11.50 -28.83
C PRO A 133 -10.19 12.22 -29.31
N ASP A 134 -9.29 12.58 -28.39
CA ASP A 134 -8.01 13.25 -28.70
C ASP A 134 -6.90 12.28 -29.18
N GLY A 135 -7.25 11.02 -29.41
CA GLY A 135 -6.34 9.95 -29.85
C GLY A 135 -5.52 9.34 -28.72
N THR A 136 -5.63 9.81 -27.48
CA THR A 136 -5.01 9.15 -26.33
C THR A 136 -5.76 7.86 -25.95
N THR A 137 -5.08 6.98 -25.21
CA THR A 137 -5.70 5.86 -24.51
C THR A 137 -5.65 6.13 -23.02
N ARG A 138 -6.82 6.17 -22.36
CA ARG A 138 -7.00 6.36 -20.92
C ARG A 138 -6.86 5.03 -20.20
N TYR A 139 -5.88 4.94 -19.31
CA TYR A 139 -5.66 3.83 -18.38
C TYR A 139 -5.95 4.28 -16.95
N THR A 140 -5.99 3.32 -16.02
CA THR A 140 -6.07 3.57 -14.58
C THR A 140 -4.74 3.23 -13.93
N HIS A 141 -4.31 4.05 -12.97
CA HIS A 141 -3.18 3.76 -12.11
C HIS A 141 -3.46 4.23 -10.69
N ASN A 142 -2.71 3.72 -9.71
CA ASN A 142 -2.81 4.17 -8.34
C ASN A 142 -1.42 4.50 -7.78
N THR A 143 -1.39 5.38 -6.79
CA THR A 143 -0.19 6.04 -6.29
C THR A 143 -0.29 6.24 -4.79
N ASN A 144 0.80 6.62 -4.13
CA ASN A 144 0.76 7.02 -2.73
C ASN A 144 0.01 8.35 -2.49
N GLY A 145 -0.43 9.03 -3.54
CA GLY A 145 -1.27 10.22 -3.42
C GLY A 145 -2.68 10.00 -3.96
N GLY A 146 -3.12 8.75 -4.16
CA GLY A 146 -4.46 8.43 -4.65
C GLY A 146 -4.52 7.96 -6.11
N PRO A 147 -5.70 7.50 -6.56
CA PRO A 147 -5.91 6.90 -7.87
C PRO A 147 -6.07 7.95 -8.96
N LEU A 148 -5.59 7.64 -10.16
CA LEU A 148 -5.60 8.58 -11.29
C LEU A 148 -5.88 7.88 -12.62
N PHE A 149 -6.44 8.64 -13.56
CA PHE A 149 -6.40 8.29 -14.97
C PHE A 149 -5.05 8.68 -15.57
N VAL A 150 -4.52 7.82 -16.44
CA VAL A 150 -3.28 8.04 -17.20
C VAL A 150 -3.61 8.04 -18.68
N PHE A 151 -3.30 9.13 -19.38
CA PHE A 151 -3.56 9.25 -20.81
C PHE A 151 -2.27 9.08 -21.58
N VAL A 152 -2.22 8.07 -22.44
CA VAL A 152 -1.02 7.67 -23.19
C VAL A 152 -1.26 7.80 -24.69
N LYS A 153 -0.29 8.37 -25.40
CA LYS A 153 -0.25 8.43 -26.87
C LYS A 153 1.16 8.07 -27.32
N ASP A 154 1.28 7.20 -28.32
CA ASP A 154 2.56 6.77 -28.90
C ASP A 154 3.57 6.26 -27.85
N GLY A 155 3.07 5.50 -26.86
CA GLY A 155 3.88 4.95 -25.77
C GLY A 155 4.36 5.96 -24.72
N ARG A 156 3.89 7.22 -24.78
CA ARG A 156 4.25 8.27 -23.83
C ARG A 156 3.05 8.74 -23.02
N ILE A 157 3.26 8.96 -21.72
CA ILE A 157 2.26 9.59 -20.85
C ILE A 157 2.15 11.06 -21.25
N VAL A 158 0.96 11.44 -21.70
CA VAL A 158 0.65 12.84 -22.07
C VAL A 158 0.24 13.61 -20.82
N ARG A 159 -0.67 13.05 -20.02
CA ARG A 159 -1.21 13.66 -18.79
C ARG A 159 -1.76 12.63 -17.82
N THR A 160 -1.92 13.05 -16.57
CA THR A 160 -2.63 12.34 -15.52
C THR A 160 -3.73 13.26 -14.97
N THR A 161 -4.85 12.68 -14.54
CA THR A 161 -5.96 13.42 -13.90
C THR A 161 -6.53 12.60 -12.76
N PRO A 162 -7.21 13.22 -11.79
CA PRO A 162 -8.08 12.47 -10.88
C PRO A 162 -9.13 11.65 -11.66
N ILE A 163 -9.75 10.69 -10.98
CA ILE A 163 -10.78 9.82 -11.56
C ILE A 163 -12.15 10.44 -11.31
N ASP A 164 -12.86 10.80 -12.36
CA ASP A 164 -14.30 11.03 -12.33
C ASP A 164 -15.02 9.69 -12.41
N LEU A 165 -15.98 9.45 -11.51
CA LEU A 165 -16.83 8.26 -11.54
C LEU A 165 -17.96 8.45 -12.56
N ASP A 166 -18.19 7.44 -13.38
CA ASP A 166 -19.25 7.43 -14.38
C ASP A 166 -20.62 7.23 -13.68
N ALA A 167 -21.73 7.51 -14.39
CA ALA A 167 -23.08 7.37 -13.85
C ALA A 167 -23.45 5.91 -13.50
N ASP A 168 -22.84 4.95 -14.20
CA ASP A 168 -23.04 3.51 -14.00
C ASP A 168 -22.20 2.93 -12.85
N ASP A 169 -21.24 3.70 -12.32
CA ASP A 169 -20.53 3.30 -11.09
C ASP A 169 -21.48 3.34 -9.90
N ALA A 170 -21.26 2.47 -8.91
CA ALA A 170 -22.14 2.37 -7.73
C ALA A 170 -22.40 3.74 -7.05
N PRO A 171 -23.61 3.96 -6.49
CA PRO A 171 -23.95 5.22 -5.85
C PRO A 171 -23.09 5.49 -4.61
N SER A 172 -22.83 6.78 -4.35
CA SER A 172 -22.11 7.23 -3.16
C SER A 172 -22.96 7.03 -1.89
N TRP A 173 -22.29 6.83 -0.74
CA TRP A 173 -22.95 6.88 0.56
C TRP A 173 -23.44 8.30 0.87
N THR A 174 -24.39 8.44 1.81
CA THR A 174 -24.91 9.74 2.25
C THR A 174 -25.06 9.76 3.76
N LEU A 175 -24.54 10.80 4.41
CA LEU A 175 -24.70 11.04 5.85
C LEU A 175 -25.84 12.01 6.09
N ARG A 176 -26.57 11.82 7.19
CA ARG A 176 -27.66 12.72 7.61
C ARG A 176 -27.34 13.29 8.98
N ALA A 177 -27.23 14.61 9.07
CA ALA A 177 -26.91 15.30 10.31
C ALA A 177 -27.59 16.66 10.35
N ARG A 178 -28.19 17.01 11.50
CA ARG A 178 -28.80 18.34 11.74
C ARG A 178 -29.78 18.78 10.64
N GLY A 179 -30.62 17.84 10.17
CA GLY A 179 -31.61 18.09 9.10
C GLY A 179 -31.01 18.23 7.69
N ARG A 180 -29.70 18.09 7.51
CA ARG A 180 -29.00 18.17 6.22
C ARG A 180 -28.52 16.78 5.77
N SER A 181 -28.35 16.63 4.45
CA SER A 181 -27.77 15.44 3.84
C SER A 181 -26.44 15.79 3.18
N PHE A 182 -25.42 14.95 3.41
CA PHE A 182 -24.06 15.15 2.93
C PHE A 182 -23.63 13.93 2.11
N THR A 183 -23.38 14.14 0.83
CA THR A 183 -22.97 13.11 -0.13
C THR A 183 -21.66 13.57 -0.76
N PRO A 184 -20.60 12.75 -0.78
CA PRO A 184 -19.34 13.14 -1.37
C PRO A 184 -19.45 13.31 -2.88
N ARG A 185 -18.60 14.16 -3.45
CA ARG A 185 -18.49 14.29 -4.91
C ARG A 185 -18.14 12.94 -5.56
N ARG A 186 -18.64 12.72 -6.78
CA ARG A 186 -18.37 11.53 -7.60
C ARG A 186 -17.03 11.64 -8.34
N GLN A 187 -15.98 11.99 -7.61
CA GLN A 187 -14.64 12.19 -8.14
C GLN A 187 -13.63 11.79 -7.04
N ALA A 188 -12.64 10.99 -7.40
CA ALA A 188 -11.50 10.73 -6.53
C ALA A 188 -10.64 11.98 -6.41
N THR A 189 -10.09 12.23 -5.24
CA THR A 189 -9.10 13.28 -5.00
C THR A 189 -7.69 12.70 -4.98
N VAL A 190 -6.69 13.54 -5.26
CA VAL A 190 -5.29 13.14 -5.26
C VAL A 190 -4.39 14.20 -4.62
N SER A 191 -3.32 13.76 -3.99
CA SER A 191 -2.30 14.65 -3.42
C SER A 191 -1.49 15.31 -4.55
N ALA A 192 -0.91 16.47 -4.28
CA ALA A 192 -0.12 17.21 -5.27
C ALA A 192 1.01 16.37 -5.90
N HIS A 193 1.66 15.51 -5.12
CA HIS A 193 2.74 14.65 -5.63
C HIS A 193 2.26 13.55 -6.60
N ALA A 194 0.98 13.15 -6.55
CA ALA A 194 0.44 12.20 -7.52
C ALA A 194 0.28 12.84 -8.91
N LEU A 195 -0.07 14.13 -8.96
CA LEU A 195 -0.18 14.88 -10.20
C LEU A 195 1.18 15.13 -10.87
N SER A 196 2.28 15.11 -10.09
CA SER A 196 3.64 15.31 -10.60
C SER A 196 4.36 14.01 -10.97
N LEU A 197 3.78 12.81 -10.77
CA LEU A 197 4.48 11.54 -11.03
C LEU A 197 5.03 11.38 -12.45
N LYS A 198 4.43 12.03 -13.44
CA LYS A 198 4.95 12.05 -14.82
C LYS A 198 6.40 12.57 -14.87
N SER A 199 6.74 13.59 -14.07
CA SER A 199 8.10 14.14 -14.02
C SER A 199 9.09 13.17 -13.36
N LEU A 200 8.64 12.31 -12.45
CA LEU A 200 9.47 11.26 -11.86
C LEU A 200 9.72 10.11 -12.84
N VAL A 201 8.71 9.72 -13.63
CA VAL A 201 8.84 8.67 -14.66
C VAL A 201 9.86 9.06 -15.74
N TYR A 202 9.85 10.32 -16.14
CA TYR A 202 10.72 10.89 -17.18
C TYR A 202 11.87 11.75 -16.63
N SER A 203 12.20 11.60 -15.34
CA SER A 203 13.30 12.34 -14.72
C SER A 203 14.62 12.00 -15.39
N GLU A 204 15.45 13.01 -15.66
CA GLU A 204 16.82 12.83 -16.15
C GLU A 204 17.71 12.11 -15.12
N ARG A 205 17.32 12.15 -13.84
CA ARG A 205 18.02 11.45 -12.74
C ARG A 205 17.57 10.00 -12.59
N ARG A 206 16.71 9.48 -13.47
CA ARG A 206 16.21 8.12 -13.37
C ARG A 206 17.30 7.12 -13.74
N LEU A 207 17.52 6.12 -12.88
CA LEU A 207 18.40 5.00 -13.20
C LEU A 207 17.76 4.13 -14.29
N LEU A 208 18.33 4.17 -15.49
CA LEU A 208 17.81 3.47 -16.68
C LEU A 208 18.47 2.10 -16.91
N TYR A 209 19.66 1.89 -16.37
CA TYR A 209 20.47 0.69 -16.62
C TYR A 209 21.14 0.22 -15.32
N PRO A 210 21.48 -1.07 -15.23
CA PRO A 210 22.38 -1.56 -14.19
C PRO A 210 23.71 -0.83 -14.21
N MET A 211 24.22 -0.52 -13.02
CA MET A 211 25.48 0.18 -12.82
C MET A 211 26.36 -0.61 -11.85
N LYS A 212 27.66 -0.65 -12.11
CA LYS A 212 28.67 -1.30 -11.27
C LYS A 212 29.75 -0.27 -10.95
N ARG A 213 30.19 -0.21 -9.70
CA ARG A 213 31.28 0.68 -9.30
C ARG A 213 32.59 0.26 -10.00
N VAL A 214 33.34 1.22 -10.55
CA VAL A 214 34.46 0.98 -11.48
C VAL A 214 35.58 0.13 -10.87
N ASP A 215 35.80 0.25 -9.56
CA ASP A 215 36.87 -0.39 -8.80
C ASP A 215 36.34 -1.54 -7.92
N PHE A 216 35.16 -2.07 -8.21
CA PHE A 216 34.63 -3.27 -7.55
C PHE A 216 34.94 -4.53 -8.37
N ASP A 217 35.93 -5.30 -7.92
CA ASP A 217 36.15 -6.67 -8.41
C ASP A 217 35.56 -7.70 -7.42
N VAL A 218 34.66 -8.55 -7.93
CA VAL A 218 34.02 -9.60 -7.11
C VAL A 218 35.00 -10.71 -6.72
N ASN A 219 36.02 -10.96 -7.57
CA ASN A 219 37.02 -12.02 -7.41
C ASN A 219 38.40 -11.49 -6.97
N GLY A 220 38.52 -10.17 -6.77
CA GLY A 220 39.77 -9.51 -6.43
C GLY A 220 39.54 -8.41 -5.39
N GLU A 221 40.18 -7.27 -5.61
CA GLU A 221 40.09 -6.12 -4.71
C GLU A 221 38.70 -5.49 -4.76
N ARG A 222 37.96 -5.60 -3.65
CA ARG A 222 36.61 -5.06 -3.53
C ARG A 222 36.60 -3.57 -3.20
N ASN A 223 37.73 -2.99 -2.78
CA ASN A 223 37.90 -1.57 -2.49
C ASN A 223 36.74 -0.97 -1.66
N ILE A 224 36.45 -1.54 -0.49
CA ILE A 224 35.30 -1.13 0.33
C ILE A 224 35.39 0.31 0.83
N GLN A 225 36.61 0.82 1.02
CA GLN A 225 36.94 2.18 1.42
C GLN A 225 36.54 3.24 0.38
N ASN A 226 36.34 2.84 -0.87
CA ASN A 226 35.98 3.74 -1.96
C ASN A 226 34.47 3.83 -2.22
N ARG A 227 33.63 3.17 -1.41
CA ARG A 227 32.17 3.29 -1.50
C ARG A 227 31.74 4.73 -1.18
N GLY A 228 31.03 5.36 -2.11
CA GLY A 228 30.65 6.79 -2.02
C GLY A 228 31.66 7.76 -2.64
N ILE A 229 32.77 7.24 -3.19
CA ILE A 229 33.83 8.03 -3.83
C ILE A 229 33.98 7.65 -5.30
N SER A 230 34.21 6.36 -5.59
CA SER A 230 34.44 5.89 -6.96
C SER A 230 33.20 5.96 -7.83
N GLU A 231 33.43 6.22 -9.11
CA GLU A 231 32.39 6.30 -10.13
C GLU A 231 31.79 4.93 -10.50
N TYR A 232 30.83 4.94 -11.42
CA TYR A 232 30.11 3.76 -11.88
C TYR A 232 30.19 3.62 -13.40
N VAL A 233 30.30 2.38 -13.86
CA VAL A 233 30.19 2.00 -15.27
C VAL A 233 28.86 1.27 -15.50
N ARG A 234 28.27 1.46 -16.68
CA ARG A 234 27.09 0.72 -17.11
C ARG A 234 27.47 -0.74 -17.41
N ILE A 235 26.64 -1.67 -16.94
CA ILE A 235 26.78 -3.09 -17.26
C ILE A 235 25.46 -3.68 -17.79
N GLY A 236 25.52 -4.90 -18.32
CA GLY A 236 24.33 -5.64 -18.75
C GLY A 236 23.51 -6.18 -17.56
N TRP A 237 22.23 -6.45 -17.80
CA TRP A 237 21.37 -7.10 -16.79
C TRP A 237 21.86 -8.51 -16.44
N ASP A 238 22.29 -9.29 -17.42
CA ASP A 238 22.80 -10.65 -17.19
C ASP A 238 24.05 -10.62 -16.31
N GLU A 239 25.02 -9.76 -16.62
CA GLU A 239 26.22 -9.56 -15.79
C GLU A 239 25.86 -9.13 -14.36
N ALA A 240 24.96 -8.15 -14.21
CA ALA A 240 24.54 -7.67 -12.89
C ALA A 240 23.89 -8.79 -12.04
N LEU A 241 23.01 -9.58 -12.66
CA LEU A 241 22.32 -10.69 -12.01
C LEU A 241 23.27 -11.85 -11.69
N ASP A 242 24.24 -12.14 -12.55
CA ASP A 242 25.26 -13.14 -12.31
C ASP A 242 26.15 -12.76 -11.11
N ILE A 243 26.62 -11.52 -11.05
CA ILE A 243 27.41 -11.01 -9.92
C ILE A 243 26.62 -11.13 -8.61
N VAL A 244 25.39 -10.59 -8.57
CA VAL A 244 24.58 -10.57 -7.35
C VAL A 244 24.18 -11.99 -6.91
N SER A 245 23.77 -12.84 -7.85
CA SER A 245 23.34 -14.20 -7.53
C SER A 245 24.50 -15.10 -7.11
N ALA A 246 25.70 -14.94 -7.69
CA ALA A 246 26.91 -15.64 -7.27
C ALA A 246 27.29 -15.26 -5.83
N GLU A 247 27.22 -13.98 -5.48
CA GLU A 247 27.50 -13.50 -4.12
C GLU A 247 26.46 -13.98 -3.11
N ILE A 248 25.17 -13.96 -3.44
CA ILE A 248 24.11 -14.55 -2.58
C ILE A 248 24.41 -16.02 -2.29
N LYS A 249 24.73 -16.80 -3.32
CA LYS A 249 25.06 -18.22 -3.17
C LYS A 249 26.33 -18.43 -2.35
N ARG A 250 27.37 -17.62 -2.56
CA ARG A 250 28.63 -17.69 -1.81
C ARG A 250 28.40 -17.37 -0.33
N MET A 251 27.74 -16.26 -0.01
CA MET A 251 27.45 -15.84 1.36
C MET A 251 26.61 -16.88 2.08
N LYS A 252 25.57 -17.42 1.43
CA LYS A 252 24.74 -18.49 1.99
C LYS A 252 25.54 -19.76 2.30
N ARG A 253 26.45 -20.18 1.42
CA ARG A 253 27.31 -21.36 1.65
C ARG A 253 28.33 -21.13 2.76
N GLN A 254 28.93 -19.95 2.83
CA GLN A 254 30.07 -19.68 3.70
C GLN A 254 29.67 -19.26 5.12
N TYR A 255 28.59 -18.48 5.25
CA TYR A 255 28.19 -17.85 6.51
C TYR A 255 26.73 -18.12 6.89
N GLY A 256 26.00 -18.87 6.07
CA GLY A 256 24.58 -19.10 6.24
C GLY A 256 23.71 -17.95 5.70
N PRO A 257 22.38 -18.18 5.59
CA PRO A 257 21.45 -17.22 5.01
C PRO A 257 21.34 -15.90 5.77
N GLY A 258 21.61 -15.88 7.08
CA GLY A 258 21.53 -14.68 7.92
C GLY A 258 22.61 -13.62 7.62
N ALA A 259 23.65 -13.95 6.86
CA ALA A 259 24.73 -13.01 6.55
C ALA A 259 24.33 -11.90 5.55
N MET A 260 23.16 -12.00 4.92
CA MET A 260 22.66 -11.02 3.96
C MET A 260 21.57 -10.18 4.62
N ALA A 261 21.77 -8.87 4.72
CA ALA A 261 20.73 -7.95 5.18
C ALA A 261 19.89 -7.46 4.01
N ILE A 262 18.56 -7.44 4.17
CA ILE A 262 17.65 -6.75 3.26
C ILE A 262 16.95 -5.65 4.05
N TYR A 263 17.19 -4.41 3.63
CA TYR A 263 16.55 -3.21 4.15
C TYR A 263 15.59 -2.63 3.12
N GLN A 264 14.54 -2.00 3.62
CA GLN A 264 13.55 -1.26 2.86
C GLN A 264 13.08 -0.08 3.71
N SER A 265 12.74 1.04 3.08
CA SER A 265 12.19 2.22 3.76
C SER A 265 10.67 2.08 3.92
N SER A 266 10.07 2.72 4.93
CA SER A 266 8.66 2.58 5.34
C SER A 266 7.63 2.68 4.20
N HIS A 267 7.95 3.43 3.14
CA HIS A 267 7.08 3.62 1.97
C HIS A 267 7.71 3.07 0.68
N HIS A 268 6.85 2.63 -0.23
CA HIS A 268 7.20 2.07 -1.53
C HIS A 268 6.23 2.58 -2.61
N SER A 269 6.56 2.40 -3.89
CA SER A 269 5.60 2.64 -4.97
C SER A 269 4.33 1.80 -4.76
N TRP A 270 3.17 2.41 -5.00
CA TRP A 270 1.89 1.76 -4.82
C TRP A 270 1.73 0.52 -5.71
N GLY A 271 1.09 -0.52 -5.16
CA GLY A 271 0.73 -1.74 -5.90
C GLY A 271 0.93 -2.98 -5.04
N ASN A 272 -0.17 -3.61 -4.62
CA ASN A 272 -0.17 -4.64 -3.57
C ASN A 272 0.73 -5.85 -3.89
N VAL A 273 0.79 -6.27 -5.15
CA VAL A 273 1.65 -7.41 -5.57
C VAL A 273 3.12 -7.02 -5.57
N GLY A 274 3.44 -5.83 -6.11
CA GLY A 274 4.81 -5.33 -6.20
C GLY A 274 5.34 -4.70 -4.91
N TYR A 275 4.46 -4.47 -3.92
CA TYR A 275 4.83 -3.86 -2.65
C TYR A 275 5.88 -4.71 -1.92
N TYR A 276 6.76 -4.07 -1.16
CA TYR A 276 7.87 -4.78 -0.51
C TYR A 276 7.39 -5.89 0.44
N LEU A 277 6.26 -5.67 1.14
CA LEU A 277 5.63 -6.67 2.01
C LEU A 277 5.18 -7.93 1.26
N SER A 278 5.02 -7.86 -0.07
CA SER A 278 4.64 -8.98 -0.92
C SER A 278 5.86 -9.53 -1.66
N SER A 279 6.31 -8.84 -2.71
CA SER A 279 7.31 -9.37 -3.64
C SER A 279 8.70 -9.50 -3.00
N LEU A 280 9.16 -8.46 -2.29
CA LEU A 280 10.50 -8.47 -1.67
C LEU A 280 10.58 -9.48 -0.52
N MET A 281 9.58 -9.50 0.37
CA MET A 281 9.54 -10.47 1.46
C MET A 281 9.41 -11.92 0.94
N ARG A 282 8.63 -12.15 -0.13
CA ARG A 282 8.58 -13.47 -0.78
C ARG A 282 9.95 -13.89 -1.29
N PHE A 283 10.67 -13.01 -1.98
CA PHE A 283 12.02 -13.29 -2.47
C PHE A 283 13.00 -13.55 -1.32
N GLY A 284 13.04 -12.66 -0.33
CA GLY A 284 13.90 -12.78 0.85
C GLY A 284 13.69 -14.10 1.60
N ASN A 285 12.43 -14.48 1.84
CA ASN A 285 12.10 -15.73 2.54
C ASN A 285 12.57 -17.00 1.78
N LEU A 286 12.67 -16.95 0.45
CA LEU A 286 13.16 -18.08 -0.36
C LEU A 286 14.69 -18.20 -0.33
N ILE A 287 15.41 -17.08 -0.35
CA ILE A 287 16.88 -17.09 -0.34
C ILE A 287 17.46 -17.21 1.08
N GLY A 288 16.72 -16.71 2.07
CA GLY A 288 17.14 -16.50 3.45
C GLY A 288 17.90 -15.18 3.61
N PHE A 289 17.64 -14.44 4.70
CA PHE A 289 18.23 -13.12 4.97
C PHE A 289 18.03 -12.72 6.44
N THR A 290 18.82 -11.75 6.91
CA THR A 290 18.55 -10.98 8.13
C THR A 290 17.65 -9.79 7.79
N ARG A 291 16.48 -9.76 8.39
CA ARG A 291 15.52 -8.66 8.24
C ARG A 291 15.97 -7.48 9.07
N VAL A 292 16.16 -6.33 8.41
CA VAL A 292 16.30 -5.04 9.11
C VAL A 292 14.90 -4.50 9.35
N HIS A 293 14.38 -4.69 10.56
CA HIS A 293 13.03 -4.28 10.90
C HIS A 293 12.96 -2.74 11.04
N PRO A 294 12.01 -2.05 10.37
CA PRO A 294 11.81 -0.63 10.59
C PRO A 294 11.28 -0.38 12.01
N ASN A 295 11.70 0.71 12.64
CA ASN A 295 11.05 1.24 13.84
C ASN A 295 9.62 1.73 13.49
N PRO A 296 8.70 1.85 14.48
CA PRO A 296 7.35 2.34 14.24
C PRO A 296 7.33 3.87 14.10
N ASP A 297 8.09 4.40 13.13
CA ASP A 297 8.34 5.83 12.89
C ASP A 297 7.10 6.72 12.94
N SER A 298 6.00 6.24 12.38
CA SER A 298 4.74 6.96 12.27
C SER A 298 3.90 6.91 13.56
N TRP A 299 4.31 6.07 14.52
CA TRP A 299 3.54 5.73 15.72
C TRP A 299 4.35 5.77 17.01
N GLU A 300 5.59 6.24 17.04
CA GLU A 300 6.51 6.07 18.17
C GLU A 300 5.86 6.27 19.56
N GLY A 301 5.33 7.45 19.86
CA GLY A 301 4.67 7.72 21.15
C GLY A 301 3.41 6.89 21.39
N TRP A 302 2.67 6.54 20.34
CA TRP A 302 1.51 5.65 20.41
C TRP A 302 1.92 4.20 20.72
N TYR A 303 2.96 3.72 20.04
CA TYR A 303 3.44 2.35 20.11
C TYR A 303 4.17 2.08 21.43
N TRP A 304 5.10 2.96 21.82
CA TRP A 304 5.93 2.79 23.02
C TRP A 304 5.32 3.37 24.29
N GLY A 305 4.26 4.18 24.17
CA GLY A 305 3.59 4.85 25.30
C GLY A 305 2.11 4.46 25.39
N ALA A 306 1.28 5.05 24.52
CA ALA A 306 -0.18 4.93 24.61
C ALA A 306 -0.66 3.46 24.61
N MET A 307 0.03 2.57 23.91
CA MET A 307 -0.30 1.14 23.87
C MET A 307 -0.35 0.51 25.27
N HIS A 308 0.52 0.94 26.18
CA HIS A 308 0.53 0.47 27.57
C HIS A 308 -0.64 1.04 28.39
N HIS A 309 -1.19 2.18 27.97
CA HIS A 309 -2.30 2.83 28.65
C HIS A 309 -3.67 2.23 28.25
N TYR A 310 -3.87 1.89 26.98
CA TYR A 310 -5.19 1.47 26.47
C TYR A 310 -5.20 0.31 25.46
N GLY A 311 -4.08 -0.38 25.25
CA GLY A 311 -3.96 -1.45 24.27
C GLY A 311 -3.86 -0.97 22.81
N ASN A 312 -4.71 -1.49 21.92
CA ASN A 312 -4.62 -1.26 20.47
C ASN A 312 -3.30 -1.74 19.81
N SER A 313 -2.68 -2.80 20.33
CA SER A 313 -1.42 -3.35 19.78
C SER A 313 -1.52 -3.79 18.32
N LEU A 314 -2.67 -4.35 17.90
CA LEU A 314 -2.95 -4.69 16.50
C LEU A 314 -2.97 -3.47 15.56
N ARG A 315 -3.06 -2.27 16.13
CA ARG A 315 -3.01 -0.99 15.45
C ARG A 315 -1.84 -0.14 15.93
N VAL A 316 -0.75 -0.75 16.39
CA VAL A 316 0.46 -0.02 16.79
C VAL A 316 0.19 1.12 17.79
N GLY A 317 -0.83 0.94 18.63
CA GLY A 317 -1.19 1.89 19.68
C GLY A 317 -2.10 3.05 19.24
N ILE A 318 -2.68 3.08 18.04
CA ILE A 318 -3.66 4.10 17.62
C ILE A 318 -5.12 3.63 17.72
N PRO A 319 -6.09 4.55 17.96
CA PRO A 319 -7.51 4.20 18.01
C PRO A 319 -8.10 3.84 16.63
N GLY A 320 -9.25 3.17 16.62
CA GLY A 320 -9.99 2.81 15.41
C GLY A 320 -10.94 3.92 14.93
N PRO A 321 -11.00 4.25 13.63
CA PRO A 321 -11.73 5.43 13.13
C PRO A 321 -13.17 5.13 12.65
N TYR A 322 -13.88 4.17 13.25
CA TYR A 322 -15.16 3.69 12.71
C TYR A 322 -16.33 4.61 13.07
N GLY A 323 -17.13 5.02 12.09
CA GLY A 323 -18.38 5.78 12.30
C GLY A 323 -18.21 7.25 12.73
N ILE A 324 -16.98 7.70 12.96
CA ILE A 324 -16.67 9.00 13.58
C ILE A 324 -17.13 10.21 12.76
N ALA A 325 -17.20 10.10 11.42
CA ALA A 325 -17.59 11.22 10.57
C ALA A 325 -19.07 11.58 10.74
N GLU A 326 -19.95 10.59 10.74
CA GLU A 326 -21.39 10.81 10.93
C GLU A 326 -21.68 11.29 12.36
N ASP A 327 -21.04 10.65 13.35
CA ASP A 327 -21.16 11.02 14.76
C ASP A 327 -20.73 12.48 15.00
N CYS A 328 -19.58 12.88 14.46
CA CYS A 328 -19.08 14.25 14.52
C CYS A 328 -20.08 15.25 13.93
N LEU A 329 -20.56 15.03 12.70
CA LEU A 329 -21.52 15.94 12.06
C LEU A 329 -22.84 16.05 12.84
N LYS A 330 -23.28 14.96 13.49
CA LYS A 330 -24.50 14.98 14.30
C LYS A 330 -24.31 15.72 15.62
N HIS A 331 -23.19 15.47 16.31
CA HIS A 331 -23.11 15.73 17.75
C HIS A 331 -22.01 16.69 18.19
N ALA A 332 -20.91 16.83 17.45
CA ALA A 332 -19.77 17.62 17.89
C ALA A 332 -20.07 19.12 17.83
N GLU A 333 -19.72 19.84 18.88
CA GLU A 333 -19.78 21.31 18.95
C GLU A 333 -18.39 21.92 18.73
N LEU A 334 -17.34 21.19 19.11
CA LEU A 334 -15.94 21.58 18.99
C LEU A 334 -15.11 20.42 18.45
N VAL A 335 -14.16 20.73 17.58
CA VAL A 335 -13.08 19.82 17.17
C VAL A 335 -11.74 20.43 17.55
N VAL A 336 -10.93 19.68 18.30
CA VAL A 336 -9.56 20.06 18.68
C VAL A 336 -8.58 19.26 17.84
N TYR A 337 -7.92 19.93 16.90
CA TYR A 337 -6.82 19.40 16.10
C TYR A 337 -5.51 19.60 16.87
N TRP A 338 -4.96 18.53 17.44
CA TRP A 338 -3.72 18.61 18.22
C TRP A 338 -2.62 17.84 17.49
N SER A 339 -1.56 18.55 17.06
CA SER A 339 -0.50 17.99 16.21
C SER A 339 -1.06 17.32 14.95
N SER A 340 -2.07 17.96 14.35
CA SER A 340 -2.86 17.39 13.27
C SER A 340 -2.95 18.39 12.11
N ASP A 341 -2.41 17.98 10.96
CA ASP A 341 -2.58 18.67 9.67
C ASP A 341 -3.19 17.73 8.59
N PRO A 342 -4.49 17.39 8.71
CA PRO A 342 -5.20 16.56 7.75
C PRO A 342 -5.13 17.03 6.29
N GLU A 343 -5.08 18.33 6.01
CA GLU A 343 -4.96 18.85 4.64
C GLU A 343 -3.61 18.53 4.00
N LYS A 344 -2.54 18.43 4.80
CA LYS A 344 -1.20 18.11 4.30
C LYS A 344 -0.93 16.60 4.26
N THR A 345 -1.41 15.89 5.28
CA THR A 345 -1.10 14.47 5.51
C THR A 345 -2.16 13.52 4.95
N SER A 346 -3.41 13.94 4.86
CA SER A 346 -4.57 13.12 4.45
C SER A 346 -4.77 11.84 5.29
N GLY A 347 -4.23 11.81 6.52
CA GLY A 347 -4.00 10.56 7.25
C GLY A 347 -2.87 9.74 6.62
N ALA A 348 -3.14 9.10 5.49
CA ALA A 348 -2.15 8.53 4.57
C ALA A 348 -2.82 8.14 3.24
N TYR A 349 -2.16 8.42 2.13
CA TYR A 349 -2.53 7.93 0.79
C TYR A 349 -3.93 8.31 0.28
N ALA A 350 -4.59 9.29 0.92
CA ALA A 350 -6.00 9.60 0.69
C ALA A 350 -6.23 10.95 0.00
N GLY A 351 -5.23 11.49 -0.70
CA GLY A 351 -5.39 12.71 -1.48
C GLY A 351 -5.91 13.88 -0.64
N SER A 352 -7.13 14.33 -0.95
CA SER A 352 -7.88 15.35 -0.21
C SER A 352 -9.29 14.87 0.16
N GLU A 353 -9.49 13.55 0.32
CA GLU A 353 -10.81 12.94 0.60
C GLU A 353 -11.42 13.41 1.93
N GLY A 354 -10.58 13.81 2.89
CA GLY A 354 -11.01 14.35 4.19
C GLY A 354 -11.54 15.78 4.13
N THR A 355 -11.15 16.56 3.13
CA THR A 355 -11.39 18.01 3.07
C THR A 355 -12.89 18.33 3.04
N GLU A 356 -13.67 17.63 2.22
CA GLU A 356 -15.13 17.86 2.16
C GLU A 356 -15.81 17.63 3.51
N ARG A 357 -15.41 16.58 4.23
CA ARG A 357 -15.99 16.26 5.54
C ARG A 357 -15.72 17.34 6.58
N ARG A 358 -14.51 17.94 6.56
CA ARG A 358 -14.16 19.07 7.43
C ARG A 358 -14.90 20.34 7.03
N LEU A 359 -15.10 20.59 5.74
CA LEU A 359 -15.91 21.71 5.28
C LEU A 359 -17.39 21.54 5.66
N TRP A 360 -17.95 20.33 5.60
CA TRP A 360 -19.30 20.08 6.12
C TRP A 360 -19.42 20.36 7.61
N ALA A 361 -18.42 19.97 8.41
CA ALA A 361 -18.38 20.29 9.83
C ALA A 361 -18.34 21.81 10.07
N LYS A 362 -17.51 22.53 9.31
CA LYS A 362 -17.44 24.01 9.33
C LYS A 362 -18.78 24.64 8.96
N ASP A 363 -19.44 24.16 7.91
CA ASP A 363 -20.76 24.63 7.46
C ASP A 363 -21.89 24.34 8.45
N LEU A 364 -21.70 23.38 9.36
CA LEU A 364 -22.60 23.09 10.47
C LEU A 364 -22.31 23.95 11.72
N GLY A 365 -21.33 24.86 11.64
CA GLY A 365 -20.92 25.73 12.73
C GLY A 365 -20.14 25.01 13.83
N ILE A 366 -19.54 23.86 13.55
CA ILE A 366 -18.69 23.16 14.51
C ILE A 366 -17.37 23.93 14.64
N GLU A 367 -17.08 24.37 15.86
CA GLU A 367 -15.89 25.19 16.13
C GLU A 367 -14.60 24.38 16.01
N SER A 368 -13.50 25.03 15.65
CA SER A 368 -12.19 24.40 15.52
C SER A 368 -11.14 25.08 16.38
N VAL A 369 -10.35 24.28 17.09
CA VAL A 369 -9.14 24.71 17.80
C VAL A 369 -7.96 23.92 17.25
N HIS A 370 -6.84 24.58 17.01
CA HIS A 370 -5.62 23.97 16.46
C HIS A 370 -4.48 24.17 17.45
N ILE A 371 -3.91 23.07 17.95
CA ILE A 371 -2.77 23.06 18.86
C ILE A 371 -1.59 22.48 18.10
N ASP A 372 -0.70 23.36 17.65
CA ASP A 372 0.45 23.01 16.80
C ASP A 372 1.47 24.16 16.88
N PRO A 373 2.77 23.91 17.07
CA PRO A 373 3.79 24.95 16.99
C PRO A 373 3.79 25.72 15.64
N VAL A 374 3.25 25.11 14.59
CA VAL A 374 3.14 25.68 13.24
C VAL A 374 1.68 26.01 12.91
N PHE A 375 1.44 27.18 12.31
CA PHE A 375 0.13 27.50 11.75
C PHE A 375 -0.10 26.73 10.44
N ASN A 376 -0.50 25.48 10.58
CA ASN A 376 -0.51 24.47 9.53
C ASN A 376 -1.64 24.68 8.48
N ALA A 377 -1.66 23.88 7.41
CA ALA A 377 -2.57 24.10 6.27
C ALA A 377 -4.04 23.90 6.67
N THR A 378 -4.31 22.97 7.57
CA THR A 378 -5.65 22.72 8.10
C THR A 378 -6.15 23.91 8.94
N ALA A 379 -5.29 24.47 9.79
CA ALA A 379 -5.62 25.65 10.58
C ALA A 379 -5.93 26.87 9.70
N GLN A 380 -5.17 27.06 8.62
CA GLN A 380 -5.41 28.12 7.62
C GLN A 380 -6.76 27.94 6.89
N LEU A 381 -7.13 26.71 6.53
CA LEU A 381 -8.36 26.42 5.79
C LEU A 381 -9.62 26.54 6.66
N LEU A 382 -9.59 25.91 7.83
CA LEU A 382 -10.77 25.83 8.71
C LEU A 382 -10.96 27.10 9.52
N GLY A 383 -9.89 27.82 9.84
CA GLY A 383 -9.91 28.93 10.79
C GLY A 383 -10.12 28.42 12.22
N GLY A 384 -10.53 29.32 13.11
CA GLY A 384 -10.67 29.04 14.54
C GLY A 384 -9.44 29.45 15.35
N LYS A 385 -9.36 29.03 16.62
CA LYS A 385 -8.27 29.43 17.50
C LYS A 385 -7.04 28.56 17.27
N TRP A 386 -5.91 29.19 16.90
CA TRP A 386 -4.61 28.55 16.89
C TRP A 386 -3.86 28.81 18.21
N ILE A 387 -3.25 27.76 18.76
CA ILE A 387 -2.44 27.76 19.97
C ILE A 387 -1.11 27.10 19.63
N ALA A 388 -0.01 27.81 19.87
CA ALA A 388 1.33 27.40 19.47
C ALA A 388 2.20 27.10 20.71
N PRO A 389 2.15 25.88 21.26
CA PRO A 389 3.10 25.48 22.30
C PRO A 389 4.52 25.39 21.72
N ARG A 390 5.53 25.56 22.57
CA ARG A 390 6.91 25.23 22.22
C ARG A 390 7.00 23.73 21.86
N PRO A 391 7.83 23.35 20.88
CA PRO A 391 7.99 21.95 20.51
C PRO A 391 8.34 21.06 21.72
N ALA A 392 7.73 19.87 21.78
CA ALA A 392 7.91 18.86 22.84
C ALA A 392 7.40 19.25 24.24
N THR A 393 6.56 20.29 24.36
CA THR A 393 5.98 20.74 25.64
C THR A 393 4.47 20.44 25.78
N ASP A 394 3.86 19.82 24.76
CA ASP A 394 2.44 19.43 24.74
C ASP A 394 1.98 18.67 25.99
N PRO A 395 2.77 17.75 26.61
CA PRO A 395 2.36 17.08 27.84
C PRO A 395 2.09 18.04 29.01
N ALA A 396 2.85 19.14 29.14
CA ALA A 396 2.61 20.13 30.18
C ALA A 396 1.28 20.87 29.97
N MET A 397 0.97 21.24 28.73
CA MET A 397 -0.32 21.83 28.37
C MET A 397 -1.48 20.85 28.64
N ALA A 398 -1.33 19.58 28.26
CA ALA A 398 -2.35 18.56 28.48
C ALA A 398 -2.61 18.34 29.98
N GLN A 399 -1.57 18.26 30.80
CA GLN A 399 -1.70 18.15 32.26
C GLN A 399 -2.41 19.38 32.86
N ALA A 400 -2.13 20.58 32.37
CA ALA A 400 -2.82 21.79 32.83
C ALA A 400 -4.29 21.86 32.45
N ILE A 401 -4.66 21.34 31.29
CA ILE A 401 -6.07 21.16 30.91
C ILE A 401 -6.74 20.17 31.87
N MET A 402 -6.11 19.02 32.13
CA MET A 402 -6.64 18.00 33.04
C MET A 402 -6.76 18.52 34.48
N TYR A 403 -5.81 19.33 34.95
CA TYR A 403 -5.89 20.00 36.26
C TYR A 403 -7.15 20.84 36.39
N VAL A 404 -7.48 21.65 35.38
CA VAL A 404 -8.71 22.47 35.38
C VAL A 404 -9.95 21.57 35.40
N TRP A 405 -9.97 20.48 34.61
CA TRP A 405 -11.09 19.54 34.63
C TRP A 405 -11.28 18.87 35.99
N VAL A 406 -10.21 18.46 36.64
CA VAL A 406 -10.25 17.88 37.99
C VAL A 406 -10.77 18.91 39.00
N GLN A 407 -10.15 20.09 39.04
CA GLN A 407 -10.46 21.13 40.01
C GLN A 407 -11.88 21.67 39.86
N GLU A 408 -12.38 21.78 38.63
CA GLU A 408 -13.72 22.31 38.32
C GLU A 408 -14.76 21.19 38.06
N SER A 409 -14.39 19.91 38.21
CA SER A 409 -15.26 18.76 37.93
C SER A 409 -15.85 18.71 36.51
N LEU A 410 -15.07 19.09 35.50
CA LEU A 410 -15.47 19.16 34.08
C LEU A 410 -15.08 17.91 33.27
N TYR A 411 -15.37 16.72 33.81
CA TYR A 411 -15.16 15.44 33.13
C TYR A 411 -16.28 14.45 33.47
N ASP A 412 -16.42 13.40 32.66
CA ASP A 412 -17.39 12.33 32.90
C ASP A 412 -16.89 11.42 34.05
N LYS A 413 -17.37 11.72 35.26
CA LYS A 413 -17.00 10.98 36.48
C LYS A 413 -17.42 9.51 36.42
N GLU A 414 -18.54 9.19 35.79
CA GLU A 414 -19.04 7.81 35.71
C GLU A 414 -18.20 6.98 34.74
N TYR A 415 -17.85 7.56 33.59
CA TYR A 415 -16.93 6.93 32.65
C TYR A 415 -15.57 6.67 33.30
N VAL A 416 -14.98 7.67 33.94
CA VAL A 416 -13.68 7.52 34.63
C VAL A 416 -13.75 6.44 35.69
N ARG A 417 -14.77 6.46 36.56
CA ARG A 417 -14.97 5.48 37.63
C ARG A 417 -15.11 4.04 37.12
N THR A 418 -15.72 3.83 35.95
CA THR A 418 -16.05 2.48 35.45
C THR A 418 -15.11 1.96 34.37
N ARG A 419 -14.34 2.83 33.71
CA ARG A 419 -13.54 2.49 32.52
C ARG A 419 -12.06 2.79 32.65
N THR A 420 -11.59 3.22 33.82
CA THR A 420 -10.17 3.51 34.06
C THR A 420 -9.65 2.79 35.30
N THR A 421 -8.33 2.76 35.44
CA THR A 421 -7.61 2.24 36.61
C THR A 421 -6.48 3.20 36.95
N GLY A 422 -6.21 3.43 38.24
CA GLY A 422 -5.13 4.33 38.68
C GLY A 422 -5.44 5.82 38.55
N PHE A 423 -6.71 6.20 38.44
CA PHE A 423 -7.10 7.60 38.26
C PHE A 423 -6.94 8.43 39.55
N ASP A 424 -7.12 7.84 40.73
CA ASP A 424 -7.00 8.55 42.01
C ASP A 424 -5.55 9.02 42.24
N GLU A 425 -4.57 8.18 41.91
CA GLU A 425 -3.14 8.52 41.93
C GLU A 425 -2.84 9.62 40.91
N TRP A 426 -3.34 9.49 39.68
CA TRP A 426 -3.17 10.52 38.65
C TRP A 426 -3.82 11.86 39.03
N HIS A 427 -5.00 11.82 39.63
CA HIS A 427 -5.71 12.98 40.16
C HIS A 427 -4.86 13.71 41.21
N ASP A 428 -4.30 12.97 42.16
CA ASP A 428 -3.48 13.54 43.22
C ASP A 428 -2.14 14.08 42.70
N TYR A 429 -1.54 13.44 41.68
CA TYR A 429 -0.41 13.97 40.94
C TYR A 429 -0.72 15.30 40.21
N LEU A 430 -1.87 15.40 39.55
CA LEU A 430 -2.31 16.63 38.87
C LEU A 430 -2.46 17.79 39.88
N LEU A 431 -3.01 17.50 41.05
CA LEU A 431 -3.18 18.48 42.14
C LEU A 431 -1.88 18.79 42.90
N GLY A 432 -0.77 18.11 42.57
CA GLY A 432 0.53 18.31 43.22
C GLY A 432 0.64 17.72 44.62
N LYS A 433 -0.23 16.79 45.00
CA LYS A 433 -0.17 16.13 46.32
C LYS A 433 0.99 15.13 46.42
N GLU A 434 1.39 14.55 45.29
CA GLU A 434 2.48 13.57 45.23
C GLU A 434 3.86 14.23 45.12
N ASP A 435 4.00 15.25 44.25
CA ASP A 435 5.28 15.86 43.91
C ASP A 435 5.43 17.32 44.38
N GLY A 436 4.42 17.87 45.06
CA GLY A 436 4.40 19.26 45.53
C GLY A 436 4.13 20.31 44.44
N VAL A 437 3.88 19.89 43.20
CA VAL A 437 3.72 20.80 42.05
C VAL A 437 2.35 20.60 41.41
N ALA A 438 1.41 21.48 41.74
CA ALA A 438 0.11 21.50 41.06
C ALA A 438 0.29 21.86 39.58
N LYS A 439 -0.26 21.05 38.68
CA LYS A 439 -0.15 21.21 37.23
C LYS A 439 -1.06 22.32 36.71
N THR A 440 -0.95 23.52 37.27
CA THR A 440 -1.84 24.66 36.96
C THR A 440 -1.63 25.23 35.55
N PRO A 441 -2.59 25.99 34.99
CA PRO A 441 -2.36 26.76 33.76
C PRO A 441 -1.16 27.72 33.84
N GLU A 442 -0.90 28.30 35.02
CA GLU A 442 0.25 29.17 35.28
C GLU A 442 1.57 28.38 35.31
N TRP A 443 1.54 27.14 35.80
CA TRP A 443 2.70 26.25 35.82
C TRP A 443 3.19 25.89 34.40
N GLN A 444 2.28 25.57 33.48
CA GLN A 444 2.67 25.20 32.12
C GLN A 444 3.12 26.41 31.26
N GLU A 445 2.72 27.64 31.61
CA GLU A 445 2.99 28.83 30.80
C GLU A 445 4.48 29.08 30.51
N PRO A 446 5.39 29.04 31.51
CA PRO A 446 6.82 29.17 31.23
C PRO A 446 7.41 28.00 30.43
N GLU A 447 6.83 26.80 30.54
CA GLU A 447 7.26 25.62 29.79
C GLU A 447 6.87 25.74 28.30
N THR A 448 5.58 25.93 28.04
CA THR A 448 4.99 25.85 26.71
C THR A 448 5.04 27.18 25.97
N GLY A 449 5.15 28.30 26.68
CA GLY A 449 4.96 29.65 26.14
C GLY A 449 3.50 30.01 25.84
N VAL A 450 2.53 29.14 26.14
CA VAL A 450 1.10 29.41 25.94
C VAL A 450 0.53 30.11 27.18
N PRO A 451 -0.13 31.27 27.03
CA PRO A 451 -0.68 31.99 28.17
C PRO A 451 -1.67 31.14 28.99
N ALA A 452 -1.55 31.16 30.32
CA ALA A 452 -2.40 30.41 31.25
C ALA A 452 -3.90 30.65 31.01
N ALA A 453 -4.28 31.90 30.72
CA ALA A 453 -5.65 32.27 30.41
C ALA A 453 -6.19 31.53 29.17
N THR A 454 -5.35 31.29 28.16
CA THR A 454 -5.74 30.55 26.95
C THR A 454 -5.98 29.08 27.27
N VAL A 455 -5.08 28.45 28.03
CA VAL A 455 -5.22 27.04 28.43
C VAL A 455 -6.45 26.84 29.32
N ARG A 456 -6.68 27.73 30.28
CA ARG A 456 -7.86 27.70 31.17
C ARG A 456 -9.17 27.86 30.38
N ALA A 457 -9.21 28.80 29.43
CA ALA A 457 -10.38 28.99 28.57
C ALA A 457 -10.67 27.76 27.70
N LEU A 458 -9.63 27.18 27.09
CA LEU A 458 -9.77 25.94 26.31
C LEU A 458 -10.26 24.78 27.17
N ALA A 459 -9.68 24.58 28.37
CA ALA A 459 -10.07 23.51 29.27
C ALA A 459 -11.57 23.60 29.64
N ARG A 460 -12.04 24.79 30.00
CA ARG A 460 -13.47 25.03 30.32
C ARG A 460 -14.37 24.81 29.12
N LEU A 461 -14.00 25.32 27.95
CA LEU A 461 -14.76 25.12 26.72
C LEU A 461 -14.87 23.64 26.37
N TRP A 462 -13.75 22.92 26.39
CA TRP A 462 -13.69 21.50 26.07
C TRP A 462 -14.52 20.68 27.06
N GLY A 463 -14.36 20.91 28.37
CA GLY A 463 -15.05 20.16 29.41
C GLY A 463 -16.57 20.40 29.48
N THR A 464 -17.09 21.42 28.77
CA THR A 464 -18.53 21.77 28.75
C THR A 464 -19.21 21.57 27.40
N ARG A 465 -18.47 21.12 26.38
CA ARG A 465 -18.96 20.92 25.01
C ARG A 465 -18.73 19.49 24.54
N LYS A 466 -19.57 19.03 23.61
CA LYS A 466 -19.33 17.77 22.89
C LYS A 466 -18.13 17.94 21.97
N THR A 467 -16.96 17.55 22.47
CA THR A 467 -15.69 17.85 21.82
C THR A 467 -15.06 16.58 21.25
N HIS A 468 -14.64 16.65 19.98
CA HIS A 468 -13.81 15.62 19.36
C HIS A 468 -12.34 16.04 19.36
N LEU A 469 -11.47 15.16 19.88
CA LEU A 469 -10.03 15.30 19.76
C LEU A 469 -9.54 14.60 18.49
N VAL A 470 -8.74 15.30 17.69
CA VAL A 470 -8.02 14.78 16.53
C VAL A 470 -6.52 14.87 16.85
N PRO A 471 -5.93 13.86 17.52
CA PRO A 471 -4.61 13.95 18.14
C PRO A 471 -3.45 13.66 17.16
N GLY A 472 -3.60 14.00 15.88
CA GLY A 472 -2.64 13.60 14.84
C GLY A 472 -2.59 12.08 14.63
N GLY A 473 -1.72 11.63 13.72
CA GLY A 473 -1.59 10.22 13.35
C GLY A 473 -2.80 9.62 12.61
N ALA A 474 -2.69 8.35 12.21
CA ALA A 474 -3.67 7.68 11.35
C ALA A 474 -4.99 7.27 12.06
N GLY A 475 -5.19 7.65 13.32
CA GLY A 475 -6.36 7.27 14.14
C GLY A 475 -7.46 8.33 14.29
N GLY A 476 -7.21 9.58 13.86
CA GLY A 476 -8.17 10.68 13.97
C GLY A 476 -9.15 10.78 12.79
N LEU A 477 -10.13 11.69 12.88
CA LEU A 477 -10.90 12.19 11.74
C LEU A 477 -9.91 12.72 10.69
N GLY A 478 -9.58 11.84 9.74
CA GLY A 478 -8.57 12.09 8.70
C GLY A 478 -8.90 13.28 7.84
#